data_AF-A0A2I0W4E4-F1
#
_entry.id   AF-A0A2I0W4E4-F1
#
_cell.length_a   1.000
_cell.length_b   1.000
_cell.length_c   1.000
_cell.angle_alpha   90.00
_cell.angle_beta   90.00
_cell.angle_gamma   90.00
#
_symmetry.space_group_name_H-M   'P 1'
#
loop_
_entity.id
_entity.type
_entity.pdbx_description
1 polymer ?
#
loop_
_entity_poly.entity_id
_entity_poly.type
_entity_poly.pdbx_seq_one_letter_code
_entity_poly.pdbx_strand_id
1 'polypeptide(L)'
;MSLTLNPRFPLLPSISMAPRLLLLPFLLLFLLSSITTASSPNKKKLKEKLSHLHFYFHDVVGGRNATAVPVTKPAGVGQPFSAFGVITIMDDLLTEGPDPKSEQVGRAQGMYTGAAQEELGFLMAMNLAFTAGKYNGSVLSVLGRNPPLHPVREMPIVGGSGLFRFARGYALARTIWFNFTTGDAIVEYDVHVMHY
;
A
#
# COMPACT_ATOMS: atom_id res chain seq x y z
N MET A 1 -11.22 -115.15 17.34
CA MET A 1 -11.33 -114.63 18.71
C MET A 1 -10.46 -113.39 18.79
N SER A 2 -11.09 -112.23 19.03
CA SER A 2 -10.53 -110.99 19.62
C SER A 2 -9.27 -110.35 19.02
N LEU A 3 -9.05 -109.04 19.07
CA LEU A 3 -9.78 -107.88 19.60
C LEU A 3 -9.20 -106.66 18.87
N THR A 4 -10.06 -105.69 18.60
CA THR A 4 -9.73 -104.30 18.25
C THR A 4 -8.89 -103.61 19.32
N LEU A 5 -8.03 -102.65 18.95
CA LEU A 5 -8.04 -101.29 19.53
C LEU A 5 -7.17 -100.32 18.71
N ASN A 6 -7.79 -99.16 18.47
CA ASN A 6 -7.36 -98.02 17.67
C ASN A 6 -6.28 -97.20 18.41
N PRO A 7 -5.50 -96.39 17.68
CA PRO A 7 -5.32 -95.02 18.15
C PRO A 7 -5.59 -94.01 17.03
N ARG A 8 -6.51 -93.08 17.28
CA ARG A 8 -6.72 -91.88 16.47
C ARG A 8 -5.60 -90.88 16.77
N PHE A 9 -4.86 -90.48 15.74
CA PHE A 9 -4.11 -89.22 15.73
C PHE A 9 -4.85 -88.19 14.85
N PRO A 10 -4.96 -86.92 15.25
CA PRO A 10 -5.57 -85.89 14.41
C PRO A 10 -4.55 -85.37 13.39
N LEU A 11 -4.94 -85.33 12.11
CA LEU A 11 -4.22 -84.59 11.07
C LEU A 11 -4.71 -83.13 11.09
N LEU A 12 -3.78 -82.18 11.21
CA LEU A 12 -4.02 -80.74 11.10
C LEU A 12 -4.67 -80.39 9.75
N PRO A 13 -5.68 -79.50 9.69
CA PRO A 13 -6.14 -78.99 8.41
C PRO A 13 -5.06 -78.07 7.81
N SER A 14 -4.76 -78.35 6.54
CA SER A 14 -3.86 -77.57 5.70
C SER A 14 -4.36 -76.12 5.56
N ILE A 15 -3.43 -75.18 5.69
CA ILE A 15 -3.66 -73.77 5.41
C ILE A 15 -3.93 -73.65 3.89
N SER A 16 -5.20 -73.47 3.53
CA SER A 16 -5.59 -73.14 2.17
C SER A 16 -5.14 -71.72 1.85
N MET A 17 -4.20 -71.62 0.91
CA MET A 17 -3.78 -70.34 0.34
C MET A 17 -4.90 -69.78 -0.55
N ALA A 18 -5.25 -68.54 -0.22
CA ALA A 18 -5.74 -67.50 -1.12
C ALA A 18 -7.27 -67.50 -1.41
N PRO A 19 -7.89 -66.33 -1.72
CA PRO A 19 -7.35 -65.44 -2.73
C PRO A 19 -7.18 -63.98 -2.27
N ARG A 20 -5.96 -63.49 -2.47
CA ARG A 20 -5.55 -62.08 -2.55
C ARG A 20 -6.30 -61.27 -3.64
N LEU A 21 -7.34 -61.82 -4.29
CA LEU A 21 -8.09 -61.16 -5.37
C LEU A 21 -9.11 -60.12 -4.87
N LEU A 22 -9.57 -60.21 -3.61
CA LEU A 22 -10.56 -59.25 -3.07
C LEU A 22 -9.94 -57.89 -2.68
N LEU A 23 -8.60 -57.79 -2.64
CA LEU A 23 -7.88 -56.55 -2.32
C LEU A 23 -7.63 -55.66 -3.55
N LEU A 24 -7.69 -56.21 -4.77
CA LEU A 24 -7.50 -55.45 -6.01
C LEU A 24 -8.54 -54.34 -6.23
N PRO A 25 -9.87 -54.55 -6.06
CA PRO A 25 -10.84 -53.49 -6.28
C PRO A 25 -10.73 -52.38 -5.23
N PHE A 26 -10.35 -52.71 -3.99
CA PHE A 26 -10.09 -51.73 -2.94
C PHE A 26 -8.85 -50.88 -3.22
N LEU A 27 -7.78 -51.50 -3.75
CA LEU A 27 -6.58 -50.78 -4.17
C LEU A 27 -6.85 -49.87 -5.37
N LEU A 28 -7.68 -50.32 -6.33
CA LEU A 28 -8.08 -49.54 -7.50
C LEU A 28 -8.93 -48.33 -7.09
N LEU A 29 -9.88 -48.49 -6.17
CA LEU A 29 -10.67 -47.38 -5.60
C LEU A 29 -9.78 -46.36 -4.87
N PHE A 30 -8.76 -46.82 -4.14
CA PHE A 30 -7.78 -45.95 -3.46
C PHE A 30 -6.90 -45.18 -4.47
N LEU A 31 -6.51 -45.82 -5.57
CA LEU A 31 -5.77 -45.20 -6.67
C LEU A 31 -6.62 -44.17 -7.42
N LEU A 32 -7.92 -44.43 -7.65
CA LEU A 32 -8.83 -43.47 -8.28
C LEU A 32 -9.15 -42.27 -7.37
N SER A 33 -9.28 -42.45 -6.05
CA SER A 33 -9.48 -41.32 -5.12
C SER A 33 -8.25 -40.41 -4.97
N SER A 34 -7.07 -40.89 -5.38
CA SER A 34 -5.83 -40.10 -5.35
C SER A 34 -5.66 -39.18 -6.56
N ILE A 35 -6.57 -39.24 -7.54
CA ILE A 35 -6.59 -38.36 -8.72
C ILE A 35 -7.63 -37.25 -8.52
N THR A 36 -7.60 -36.57 -7.38
CA THR A 36 -8.00 -35.16 -7.36
C THR A 36 -6.78 -34.38 -7.78
N THR A 37 -6.69 -34.07 -9.07
CA THR A 37 -5.79 -33.03 -9.55
C THR A 37 -6.19 -31.74 -8.83
N ALA A 38 -5.45 -31.39 -7.78
CA ALA A 38 -5.49 -30.07 -7.21
C ALA A 38 -5.03 -29.13 -8.32
N SER A 39 -5.98 -28.61 -9.11
CA SER A 39 -5.71 -27.46 -9.95
C SER A 39 -5.37 -26.34 -8.98
N SER A 40 -4.07 -26.13 -8.77
CA SER A 40 -3.60 -24.94 -8.07
C SER A 40 -4.26 -23.77 -8.78
N PRO A 41 -5.10 -22.96 -8.10
CA PRO A 41 -5.70 -21.81 -8.75
C PRO A 41 -4.53 -21.02 -9.32
N ASN A 42 -4.59 -20.72 -10.62
CA ASN A 42 -3.53 -20.01 -11.32
C ASN A 42 -3.41 -18.62 -10.66
N LYS A 43 -2.63 -18.55 -9.57
CA LYS A 43 -2.39 -17.32 -8.82
C LYS A 43 -1.57 -16.47 -9.76
N LYS A 44 -2.24 -15.58 -10.50
CA LYS A 44 -1.56 -14.52 -11.24
C LYS A 44 -0.59 -13.87 -10.26
N LYS A 45 0.71 -14.10 -10.46
CA LYS A 45 1.73 -13.50 -9.60
C LYS A 45 1.59 -11.99 -9.76
N LEU A 46 1.40 -11.29 -8.64
CA LEU A 46 1.46 -9.84 -8.63
C LEU A 46 2.86 -9.44 -9.10
N LYS A 47 2.94 -8.69 -10.20
CA LYS A 47 4.21 -8.23 -10.76
C LYS A 47 4.48 -6.84 -10.22
N GLU A 48 5.46 -6.73 -9.35
CA GLU A 48 5.86 -5.43 -8.82
C GLU A 48 6.36 -4.50 -9.95
N LYS A 49 6.00 -3.22 -9.83
CA LYS A 49 6.35 -2.13 -10.73
C LYS A 49 6.93 -1.00 -9.89
N LEU A 50 8.00 -0.40 -10.37
CA LEU A 50 8.47 0.90 -9.90
C LEU A 50 7.91 1.98 -10.83
N SER A 51 7.40 3.06 -10.27
CA SER A 51 7.00 4.25 -11.01
C SER A 51 7.63 5.50 -10.40
N HIS A 52 8.09 6.38 -11.26
CA HIS A 52 8.55 7.71 -10.93
C HIS A 52 7.51 8.71 -11.43
N LEU A 53 7.08 9.60 -10.55
CA LEU A 53 6.15 10.68 -10.85
C LEU A 53 6.83 11.99 -10.51
N HIS A 54 6.62 12.99 -11.36
CA HIS A 54 7.12 14.34 -11.17
C HIS A 54 5.98 15.33 -11.44
N PHE A 55 5.76 16.27 -10.53
CA PHE A 55 4.68 17.27 -10.61
C PHE A 55 4.93 18.42 -9.63
N TYR A 56 4.11 19.46 -9.73
CA TYR A 56 4.17 20.65 -8.88
C TYR A 56 2.89 20.80 -8.06
N PHE A 57 3.07 21.02 -6.77
CA PHE A 57 2.04 21.27 -5.77
C PHE A 57 1.93 22.77 -5.52
N HIS A 58 0.70 23.29 -5.51
CA HIS A 58 0.41 24.72 -5.36
C HIS A 58 -0.46 24.97 -4.13
N ASP A 59 0.18 25.41 -3.04
CA ASP A 59 -0.49 25.79 -1.80
C ASP A 59 -0.90 27.25 -1.89
N VAL A 60 -2.20 27.53 -1.84
CA VAL A 60 -2.74 28.89 -1.86
C VAL A 60 -3.51 29.12 -0.57
N VAL A 61 -2.87 29.83 0.36
CA VAL A 61 -3.42 30.17 1.68
C VAL A 61 -4.08 31.55 1.64
N GLY A 62 -3.51 32.47 0.86
CA GLY A 62 -3.94 33.85 0.76
C GLY A 62 -5.07 34.09 -0.25
N GLY A 63 -5.79 35.20 -0.06
CA GLY A 63 -6.73 35.73 -1.04
C GLY A 63 -8.09 35.03 -1.08
N ARG A 64 -8.92 35.39 -2.07
CA ARG A 64 -10.32 34.91 -2.19
C ARG A 64 -10.45 33.50 -2.75
N ASN A 65 -9.40 33.02 -3.44
CA ASN A 65 -9.37 31.71 -4.09
C ASN A 65 -8.44 30.74 -3.34
N ALA A 66 -8.35 30.89 -2.02
CA ALA A 66 -7.53 30.02 -1.19
C ALA A 66 -7.97 28.56 -1.35
N THR A 67 -7.00 27.68 -1.52
CA THR A 67 -7.15 26.22 -1.59
C THR A 67 -6.72 25.54 -0.29
N ALA A 68 -6.03 26.28 0.58
CA ALA A 68 -5.64 25.87 1.91
C ALA A 68 -6.11 26.87 2.96
N VAL A 69 -6.72 26.38 4.03
CA VAL A 69 -7.37 27.22 5.05
C VAL A 69 -6.94 26.79 6.45
N PRO A 70 -6.27 27.67 7.22
CA PRO A 70 -5.99 27.45 8.63
C PRO A 70 -7.29 27.36 9.42
N VAL A 71 -7.52 26.24 10.11
CA VAL A 71 -8.73 26.00 10.92
C VAL A 71 -8.46 26.13 12.43
N THR A 72 -7.21 26.31 12.83
CA THR A 72 -6.81 26.65 14.19
C THR A 72 -5.90 27.88 14.21
N LYS A 73 -5.70 28.44 15.40
CA LYS A 73 -4.74 29.52 15.64
C LYS A 73 -3.42 28.94 16.17
N PRO A 74 -2.29 29.65 16.02
CA PRO A 74 -1.04 29.25 16.67
C PRO A 74 -1.24 29.07 18.18
N ALA A 75 -0.60 28.05 18.75
CA ALA A 75 -0.76 27.70 20.16
C ALA A 75 -0.17 28.73 21.14
N GLY A 76 0.52 29.76 20.65
CA GLY A 76 1.18 30.78 21.47
C GLY A 76 2.42 30.27 22.24
N VAL A 77 2.86 29.05 21.92
CA VAL A 77 4.07 28.42 22.45
C VAL A 77 5.01 28.06 21.29
N GLY A 78 6.32 28.19 21.51
CA GLY A 78 7.34 27.98 20.49
C GLY A 78 8.09 29.27 20.10
N GLN A 79 9.07 29.14 19.21
CA GLN A 79 9.82 30.28 18.70
C GLN A 79 8.92 31.17 17.80
N PRO A 80 9.21 32.47 17.69
CA PRO A 80 8.69 33.30 16.61
C PRO A 80 8.95 32.57 15.28
N PHE A 81 7.98 32.54 14.38
CA PHE A 81 7.98 31.78 13.11
C PHE A 81 7.67 30.27 13.19
N SER A 82 7.53 29.68 14.38
CA SER A 82 6.94 28.34 14.48
C SER A 82 5.42 28.41 14.23
N ALA A 83 4.92 27.61 13.30
CA ALA A 83 3.48 27.47 13.06
C ALA A 83 2.83 26.49 14.06
N PHE A 84 3.43 26.29 15.23
CA PHE A 84 3.07 25.21 16.14
C PHE A 84 1.60 25.27 16.57
N GLY A 85 0.88 24.15 16.38
CA GLY A 85 -0.54 24.02 16.68
C GLY A 85 -1.49 24.55 15.59
N VAL A 86 -0.97 25.19 14.53
CA VAL A 86 -1.79 25.54 13.35
C VAL A 86 -2.08 24.27 12.57
N ILE A 87 -3.36 24.01 12.30
CA ILE A 87 -3.85 22.97 11.41
C ILE A 87 -4.44 23.67 10.20
N THR A 88 -4.00 23.27 9.01
CA THR A 88 -4.50 23.76 7.74
C THR A 88 -5.14 22.61 6.98
N ILE A 89 -6.37 22.79 6.50
CA ILE A 89 -7.05 21.87 5.59
C ILE A 89 -6.79 22.35 4.17
N MET A 90 -6.43 21.43 3.27
CA MET A 90 -6.07 21.77 1.89
C MET A 90 -6.76 20.87 0.87
N ASP A 91 -7.08 21.48 -0.27
CA ASP A 91 -7.39 20.83 -1.55
C ASP A 91 -6.62 21.59 -2.62
N ASP A 92 -5.35 21.24 -2.79
CA ASP A 92 -4.38 21.99 -3.59
C ASP A 92 -4.21 21.41 -4.99
N LEU A 93 -3.83 22.28 -5.93
CA LEU A 93 -3.63 21.90 -7.32
C LEU A 93 -2.32 21.12 -7.49
N LEU A 94 -2.35 20.06 -8.31
CA LEU A 94 -1.16 19.40 -8.82
C LEU A 94 -1.07 19.60 -10.34
N THR A 95 0.07 20.07 -10.85
CA THR A 95 0.29 20.31 -12.28
C THR A 95 1.60 19.71 -12.81
N GLU A 96 1.74 19.57 -14.12
CA GLU A 96 2.97 19.09 -14.76
C GLU A 96 4.13 20.08 -14.68
N GLY A 97 3.85 21.39 -14.66
CA GLY A 97 4.86 22.46 -14.58
C GLY A 97 4.66 23.39 -13.39
N PRO A 98 5.64 24.25 -13.08
CA PRO A 98 5.56 25.19 -11.95
C PRO A 98 4.56 26.33 -12.18
N ASP A 99 4.12 26.57 -13.42
CA ASP A 99 3.04 27.51 -13.70
C ASP A 99 1.70 26.87 -13.30
N PRO A 100 0.88 27.48 -12.43
CA PRO A 100 -0.43 26.95 -12.06
C PRO A 100 -1.42 26.83 -13.24
N LYS A 101 -1.12 27.44 -14.39
CA LYS A 101 -1.87 27.28 -15.65
C LYS A 101 -1.42 26.09 -16.50
N SER A 102 -0.35 25.40 -16.12
CA SER A 102 0.09 24.19 -16.79
C SER A 102 -0.92 23.04 -16.59
N GLU A 103 -0.74 21.94 -17.32
CA GLU A 103 -1.69 20.83 -17.30
C GLU A 103 -1.89 20.29 -15.88
N GLN A 104 -3.14 20.25 -15.45
CA GLN A 104 -3.51 19.69 -14.15
C GLN A 104 -3.43 18.16 -14.21
N VAL A 105 -2.67 17.59 -13.26
CA VAL A 105 -2.52 16.13 -13.13
C VAL A 105 -3.31 15.54 -11.97
N GLY A 106 -3.72 16.37 -11.01
CA GLY A 106 -4.42 15.90 -9.81
C GLY A 106 -4.68 16.98 -8.77
N ARG A 107 -4.94 16.52 -7.56
CA ARG A 107 -5.17 17.33 -6.36
C ARG A 107 -4.44 16.73 -5.16
N ALA A 108 -3.92 17.59 -4.27
CA ALA A 108 -3.43 17.19 -2.97
C ALA A 108 -4.47 17.55 -1.90
N GLN A 109 -5.04 16.53 -1.25
CA GLN A 109 -6.18 16.69 -0.36
C GLN A 109 -5.87 16.15 1.02
N GLY A 110 -6.10 16.95 2.06
CA GLY A 110 -5.88 16.52 3.43
C GLY A 110 -5.56 17.69 4.34
N MET A 111 -4.56 17.51 5.19
CA MET A 111 -4.13 18.56 6.12
C MET A 111 -2.62 18.59 6.30
N TYR A 112 -2.13 19.75 6.73
CA TYR A 112 -0.83 19.87 7.35
C TYR A 112 -0.94 20.62 8.67
N THR A 113 -0.10 20.24 9.63
CA THR A 113 -0.10 20.83 10.97
C THR A 113 1.29 21.27 11.37
N GLY A 114 1.41 22.47 11.92
CA GLY A 114 2.66 22.92 12.52
C GLY A 114 2.96 22.08 13.75
N ALA A 115 4.00 21.24 13.64
CA ALA A 115 4.33 20.21 14.61
C ALA A 115 5.74 20.36 15.18
N ALA A 116 6.51 21.35 14.71
CA ALA A 116 7.80 21.73 15.27
C ALA A 116 7.67 23.03 16.09
N GLN A 117 8.30 23.07 17.27
CA GLN A 117 8.34 24.25 18.13
C GLN A 117 9.53 25.18 17.84
N GLU A 118 10.62 24.62 17.31
CA GLU A 118 11.90 25.31 17.14
C GLU A 118 12.11 25.86 15.72
N GLU A 119 11.30 25.42 14.77
CA GLU A 119 11.37 25.84 13.37
C GLU A 119 9.98 25.81 12.70
N LEU A 120 9.89 26.35 11.48
CA LEU A 120 8.73 26.13 10.63
C LEU A 120 8.76 24.70 10.11
N GLY A 121 8.04 23.80 10.80
CA GLY A 121 7.99 22.38 10.48
C GLY A 121 6.58 21.84 10.55
N PHE A 122 6.12 21.23 9.46
CA PHE A 122 4.81 20.64 9.35
C PHE A 122 4.84 19.11 9.46
N LEU A 123 3.74 18.52 9.90
CA LEU A 123 3.36 17.15 9.59
C LEU A 123 2.35 17.20 8.45
N MET A 124 2.67 16.56 7.32
CA MET A 124 1.74 16.37 6.20
C MET A 124 0.95 15.09 6.43
N ALA A 125 -0.37 15.16 6.29
CA ALA A 125 -1.27 14.01 6.28
C ALA A 125 -2.26 14.21 5.11
N MET A 126 -1.91 13.67 3.94
CA MET A 126 -2.59 14.01 2.69
C MET A 126 -2.64 12.86 1.69
N ASN A 127 -3.55 13.01 0.73
CA ASN A 127 -3.71 12.16 -0.43
C ASN A 127 -3.34 12.95 -1.69
N LEU A 128 -2.49 12.38 -2.53
CA LEU A 128 -2.24 12.82 -3.89
C LEU A 128 -3.21 12.09 -4.81
N ALA A 129 -4.33 12.73 -5.14
CA ALA A 129 -5.39 12.19 -5.96
C ALA A 129 -5.18 12.57 -7.44
N PHE A 130 -4.77 11.61 -8.26
CA PHE A 130 -4.50 11.86 -9.67
C PHE A 130 -5.80 11.81 -10.48
N THR A 131 -5.99 12.78 -11.37
CA THR A 131 -7.23 12.95 -12.16
C THR A 131 -6.97 12.96 -13.66
N ALA A 132 -5.72 12.80 -14.08
CA ALA A 132 -5.32 12.80 -15.49
C ALA A 132 -4.32 11.67 -15.81
N GLY A 133 -4.11 11.46 -17.11
CA GLY A 133 -3.13 10.52 -17.65
C GLY A 133 -3.34 9.07 -17.18
N LYS A 134 -2.23 8.32 -17.14
CA LYS A 134 -2.20 6.89 -16.79
C LYS A 134 -2.73 6.60 -15.39
N TYR A 135 -2.61 7.55 -14.46
CA TYR A 135 -2.90 7.35 -13.04
C TYR A 135 -4.27 7.90 -12.62
N ASN A 136 -5.09 8.37 -13.55
CA ASN A 136 -6.43 8.90 -13.28
C ASN A 136 -7.26 7.96 -12.38
N GLY A 137 -7.81 8.50 -11.29
CA GLY A 137 -8.60 7.78 -10.30
C GLY A 137 -7.77 7.00 -9.27
N SER A 138 -6.44 7.06 -9.34
CA SER A 138 -5.54 6.44 -8.36
C SER A 138 -5.05 7.47 -7.34
N VAL A 139 -4.68 6.99 -6.15
CA VAL A 139 -4.27 7.86 -5.04
C VAL A 139 -2.99 7.33 -4.42
N LEU A 140 -2.10 8.24 -4.02
CA LEU A 140 -1.00 7.96 -3.08
C LEU A 140 -1.27 8.68 -1.76
N SER A 141 -1.03 8.01 -0.64
CA SER A 141 -1.16 8.61 0.70
C SER A 141 0.21 8.94 1.27
N VAL A 142 0.34 10.17 1.78
CA VAL A 142 1.57 10.73 2.36
C VAL A 142 1.33 11.03 3.82
N LEU A 143 2.25 10.56 4.68
CA LEU A 143 2.30 10.91 6.09
C LEU A 143 3.76 11.15 6.48
N GLY A 144 4.15 12.41 6.68
CA GLY A 144 5.56 12.74 6.85
C GLY A 144 5.85 14.15 7.34
N ARG A 145 7.05 14.32 7.90
CA ARG A 145 7.56 15.62 8.37
C ARG A 145 8.01 16.47 7.17
N ASN A 146 7.64 17.75 7.17
CA ASN A 146 7.89 18.69 6.08
C ASN A 146 8.35 20.06 6.64
N PRO A 147 9.66 20.28 6.82
CA PRO A 147 10.24 21.60 7.12
C PRO A 147 10.48 22.38 5.81
N PRO A 148 9.55 23.23 5.32
CA PRO A 148 9.58 23.79 3.96
C PRO A 148 10.83 24.61 3.60
N LEU A 149 11.60 25.07 4.59
CA LEU A 149 12.84 25.83 4.40
C LEU A 149 14.06 24.92 4.16
N HIS A 150 13.94 23.61 4.37
CA HIS A 150 14.99 22.67 4.02
C HIS A 150 15.05 22.47 2.50
N PRO A 151 16.25 22.31 1.92
CA PRO A 151 16.44 22.25 0.48
C PRO A 151 15.77 21.04 -0.18
N VAL A 152 15.74 19.90 0.51
CA VAL A 152 15.06 18.67 0.08
C VAL A 152 14.41 18.03 1.29
N ARG A 153 13.18 17.57 1.13
CA ARG A 153 12.37 16.97 2.19
C ARG A 153 11.85 15.64 1.72
N GLU A 154 12.16 14.57 2.43
CA GLU A 154 11.65 13.25 2.13
C GLU A 154 10.42 12.94 2.98
N MET A 155 9.34 12.51 2.33
CA MET A 155 8.12 12.08 2.99
C MET A 155 7.73 10.68 2.52
N PRO A 156 7.42 9.75 3.44
CA PRO A 156 7.00 8.41 3.07
C PRO A 156 5.67 8.39 2.30
N ILE A 157 5.62 7.55 1.27
CA ILE A 157 4.37 7.05 0.72
C ILE A 157 3.94 5.85 1.57
N VAL A 158 2.89 6.04 2.36
CA VAL A 158 2.42 5.05 3.34
C VAL A 158 1.35 4.12 2.78
N GLY A 159 0.86 4.39 1.57
CA GLY A 159 -0.12 3.56 0.90
C GLY A 159 -0.63 4.19 -0.40
N GLY A 160 -1.62 3.52 -1.00
CA GLY A 160 -2.29 4.01 -2.19
C GLY A 160 -3.51 3.18 -2.57
N SER A 161 -4.29 3.71 -3.51
CA SER A 161 -5.50 3.09 -4.06
C SER A 161 -5.48 3.10 -5.59
N GLY A 162 -6.43 2.39 -6.22
CA GLY A 162 -6.44 2.22 -7.67
C GLY A 162 -5.21 1.46 -8.16
N LEU A 163 -4.50 2.03 -9.13
CA LEU A 163 -3.25 1.48 -9.65
C LEU A 163 -2.12 1.44 -8.60
N PHE A 164 -2.23 2.24 -7.54
CA PHE A 164 -1.25 2.29 -6.46
C PHE A 164 -1.64 1.40 -5.27
N ARG A 165 -2.43 0.36 -5.48
CA ARG A 165 -2.72 -0.61 -4.42
C ARG A 165 -1.42 -1.27 -3.95
N PHE A 166 -1.28 -1.38 -2.62
CA PHE A 166 -0.06 -1.85 -1.95
C PHE A 166 1.16 -0.94 -2.17
N ALA A 167 0.93 0.33 -2.52
CA ALA A 167 2.01 1.28 -2.74
C ALA A 167 2.87 1.47 -1.49
N ARG A 168 4.19 1.53 -1.73
CA ARG A 168 5.19 1.98 -0.75
C ARG A 168 6.29 2.73 -1.49
N GLY A 169 6.91 3.69 -0.83
CA GLY A 169 7.94 4.50 -1.45
C GLY A 169 8.16 5.81 -0.72
N TYR A 170 8.66 6.81 -1.43
CA TYR A 170 8.95 8.12 -0.88
C TYR A 170 8.69 9.23 -1.90
N ALA A 171 8.43 10.43 -1.38
CA ALA A 171 8.35 11.67 -2.12
C ALA A 171 9.49 12.58 -1.68
N LEU A 172 10.23 13.15 -2.62
CA LEU A 172 11.16 14.24 -2.38
C LEU A 172 10.47 15.54 -2.78
N ALA A 173 10.43 16.50 -1.87
CA ALA A 173 9.82 17.81 -2.10
C ALA A 173 10.87 18.93 -2.04
N ARG A 174 10.78 19.87 -2.98
CA ARG A 174 11.63 21.07 -3.08
C ARG A 174 10.77 22.31 -3.20
N THR A 175 11.01 23.31 -2.36
CA THR A 175 10.25 24.57 -2.44
C THR A 175 10.83 25.43 -3.54
N ILE A 176 10.03 25.72 -4.57
CA ILE A 176 10.45 26.52 -5.73
C ILE A 176 10.17 28.00 -5.46
N TRP A 177 9.04 28.28 -4.80
CA TRP A 177 8.64 29.62 -4.41
C TRP A 177 7.87 29.57 -3.10
N PHE A 178 8.06 30.58 -2.25
CA PHE A 178 7.36 30.70 -0.98
C PHE A 178 7.13 32.18 -0.62
N ASN A 179 5.88 32.53 -0.33
CA ASN A 179 5.52 33.85 0.17
C ASN A 179 5.33 33.80 1.68
N PHE A 180 6.32 34.29 2.42
CA PHE A 180 6.28 34.35 3.89
C PHE A 180 5.15 35.20 4.48
N THR A 181 4.55 36.09 3.69
CA THR A 181 3.45 36.95 4.17
C THR A 181 2.11 36.24 4.12
N THR A 182 1.84 35.54 3.01
CA THR A 182 0.54 34.86 2.80
C THR A 182 0.57 33.39 3.19
N GLY A 183 1.74 32.75 3.13
CA GLY A 183 1.91 31.31 3.26
C GLY A 183 1.87 30.55 1.93
N ASP A 184 1.62 31.24 0.80
CA ASP A 184 1.50 30.58 -0.50
C ASP A 184 2.83 29.94 -0.93
N ALA A 185 2.76 28.78 -1.58
CA ALA A 185 3.92 28.01 -1.97
C ALA A 185 3.75 27.29 -3.32
N ILE A 186 4.85 27.17 -4.06
CA ILE A 186 4.97 26.23 -5.18
C ILE A 186 6.07 25.23 -4.81
N VAL A 187 5.73 23.95 -4.85
CA VAL A 187 6.59 22.86 -4.40
C VAL A 187 6.70 21.81 -5.50
N GLU A 188 7.91 21.53 -5.94
CA GLU A 188 8.22 20.42 -6.83
C GLU A 188 8.22 19.11 -6.03
N TYR A 189 7.59 18.07 -6.58
CA TYR A 189 7.54 16.71 -6.02
C TYR A 189 8.12 15.69 -6.99
N ASP A 190 9.05 14.89 -6.48
CA ASP A 190 9.61 13.69 -7.11
C ASP A 190 9.22 12.46 -6.31
N VAL A 191 8.30 11.66 -6.83
CA VAL A 191 7.74 10.50 -6.11
C VAL A 191 8.21 9.21 -6.74
N HIS A 192 8.83 8.34 -5.94
CA HIS A 192 9.23 7.00 -6.31
C HIS A 192 8.36 6.00 -5.56
N VAL A 193 7.58 5.20 -6.29
CA VAL A 193 6.59 4.29 -5.71
C VAL A 193 6.65 2.90 -6.32
N MET A 194 6.72 1.89 -5.45
CA MET A 194 6.55 0.49 -5.79
C MET A 194 5.08 0.10 -5.64
N HIS A 195 4.49 -0.55 -6.65
CA HIS A 195 3.10 -1.05 -6.68
C HIS A 195 2.99 -2.30 -7.58
N TYR A 196 1.79 -2.78 -7.92
CA TYR A 196 1.58 -4.06 -8.64
C TYR A 196 0.65 -3.95 -9.85
#